data_AF-A0A0W0SK06-F1
#
_entry.id   AF-A0A0W0SK06-F1
#
_cell.length_a   1.000
_cell.length_b   1.000
_cell.length_c   1.000
_cell.angle_alpha   90.00
_cell.angle_beta   90.00
_cell.angle_gamma   90.00
#
_symmetry.space_group_name_H-M   'P 1'
#
loop_
_entity.id
_entity.type
_entity.pdbx_description
1 polymer ?
#
loop_
_entity_poly.entity_id
_entity_poly.type
_entity_poly.pdbx_seq_one_letter_code
_entity_poly.pdbx_strand_id
1 'polypeptide(L)'
;MLVQQILDFIKTLEKEGTPIPCDKVLSECLSERFSKKPAGSKLTNDDLHFLLTCYKSRWEAIVDKDDDYTRNPSVSNLAWIALAKELAPLAKINYLKILIPTLTNEKDLNDFSSLNETVNLFNFFLGHGGKTLYRKWSFCKHLENRQFTLSTYRSDRKLTAVTIDELARLKLCKVTAREVSVDDEHFKNFWDLLRKKVFVNLRAQGNMPIALLPHMLALIERYYYLRANNLDFSLFKNEVRNFFARLYRYELADVNFLYGTKVVYKDDEQYMLDLFINLYTANDYMDLDYEIQTLSKWLFDINPDLKAVSKELGPFYQGLSKDNKDTTLPVVPSDAFVNCCKLLVSLLTTQFELSFFFTRQTHSLWDKKNTVFPEAYGIFTILLPLIAANKPKALEDAYAKIIQDIVIPAREDNTWYTWFTRSSSTSKWLELVQNCKLNELGVYWFEPEILFNALKLFDTRNESLQKQINSLLDDIIQTYAQNQNDLMKQLRVNILFTEFLETLSEDHRVYMLRLISTCDPKIAKSNFLINCTKYINRQVSELCQRPTASSLAFFPQLAKVDAKKLFHLPEGIKDVEAMMSDYKTQLSKLNIEPSLGETISNYLMKISHPILSAAQKENVKDCGRPIHDYYIGQYT
;
A
#
# COMPACT_ATOMS: atom_id res chain seq x y z
N MET A 1 16.03 -20.85 47.34
CA MET A 1 14.60 -20.60 47.63
C MET A 1 14.00 -21.86 48.21
N LEU A 2 13.24 -21.70 49.29
CA LEU A 2 12.57 -22.79 50.00
C LEU A 2 11.15 -22.98 49.48
N VAL A 3 10.62 -24.19 49.59
CA VAL A 3 9.20 -24.48 49.27
C VAL A 3 8.25 -23.58 50.08
N GLN A 4 8.63 -23.21 51.32
CA GLN A 4 7.90 -22.26 52.14
C GLN A 4 7.56 -20.94 51.42
N GLN A 5 8.48 -20.39 50.63
CA GLN A 5 8.26 -19.12 49.92
C GLN A 5 7.19 -19.25 48.83
N ILE A 6 7.05 -20.43 48.22
CA ILE A 6 5.96 -20.73 47.27
C ILE A 6 4.62 -20.87 48.01
N LEU A 7 4.61 -21.53 49.18
CA LEU A 7 3.40 -21.66 50.00
C LEU A 7 2.89 -20.30 50.50
N ASP A 8 3.80 -19.38 50.84
CA ASP A 8 3.44 -18.02 51.25
C ASP A 8 2.94 -17.17 50.08
N PHE A 9 3.48 -17.40 48.88
CA PHE A 9 2.97 -16.80 47.64
C PHE A 9 1.53 -17.25 47.33
N ILE A 10 1.23 -18.56 47.43
CA ILE A 10 -0.11 -19.12 47.23
C ILE A 10 -1.11 -18.45 48.17
N LYS A 11 -0.79 -18.37 49.47
CA LYS A 11 -1.64 -17.70 50.46
C LYS A 11 -1.88 -16.22 50.15
N THR A 12 -0.89 -15.56 49.55
CA THR A 12 -1.02 -14.16 49.14
C THR A 12 -2.04 -14.02 48.00
N LEU A 13 -2.00 -14.92 47.01
CA LEU A 13 -2.98 -14.93 45.91
C LEU A 13 -4.39 -15.29 46.37
N GLU A 14 -4.53 -16.24 47.30
CA GLU A 14 -5.83 -16.69 47.84
C GLU A 14 -6.53 -15.63 48.72
N LYS A 15 -5.75 -14.74 49.35
CA LYS A 15 -6.28 -13.65 50.19
C LYS A 15 -6.88 -12.49 49.39
N GLU A 16 -6.67 -12.42 48.08
CA GLU A 16 -7.25 -11.37 47.25
C GLU A 16 -8.74 -11.62 46.99
N GLY A 17 -9.59 -10.62 47.31
CA GLY A 17 -11.05 -10.75 47.24
C GLY A 17 -11.63 -11.00 45.84
N THR A 18 -10.91 -10.65 44.78
CA THR A 18 -11.26 -10.95 43.38
C THR A 18 -10.01 -11.39 42.60
N PRO A 19 -9.60 -12.66 42.70
CA PRO A 19 -8.42 -13.13 41.98
C PRO A 19 -8.69 -13.14 40.48
N ILE A 20 -7.68 -12.77 39.69
CA ILE A 20 -7.69 -12.90 38.23
C ILE A 20 -8.03 -14.37 37.89
N PRO A 21 -8.96 -14.67 36.95
CA PRO A 21 -9.42 -16.03 36.71
C PRO A 21 -8.31 -17.05 36.44
N CYS A 22 -7.26 -16.65 35.72
CA CYS A 22 -6.09 -17.51 35.48
C CYS A 22 -5.26 -17.76 36.75
N ASP A 23 -5.21 -16.79 37.66
CA ASP A 23 -4.43 -16.91 38.91
C ASP A 23 -5.07 -17.92 39.85
N LYS A 24 -6.41 -18.10 39.82
CA LYS A 24 -7.10 -19.19 40.55
C LYS A 24 -6.62 -20.56 40.09
N VAL A 25 -6.69 -20.82 38.78
CA VAL A 25 -6.27 -22.10 38.20
C VAL A 25 -4.79 -22.36 38.48
N LEU A 26 -3.93 -21.34 38.33
CA LEU A 26 -2.52 -21.46 38.63
C LEU A 26 -2.25 -21.69 40.13
N SER A 27 -3.01 -21.05 41.01
CA SER A 27 -2.90 -21.28 42.46
C SER A 27 -3.26 -22.71 42.85
N GLU A 28 -4.28 -23.31 42.23
CA GLU A 28 -4.64 -24.72 42.42
C GLU A 28 -3.53 -25.65 41.95
N CYS A 29 -2.97 -25.42 40.76
CA CYS A 29 -1.84 -26.20 40.24
C CYS A 29 -0.59 -26.08 41.12
N LEU A 30 -0.29 -24.89 41.64
CA LEU A 30 0.82 -24.66 42.56
C LEU A 30 0.58 -25.39 43.89
N SER A 31 -0.64 -25.30 44.44
CA SER A 31 -1.05 -26.00 45.66
C SER A 31 -0.95 -27.51 45.51
N GLU A 32 -1.43 -28.09 44.41
CA GLU A 32 -1.35 -29.54 44.18
C GLU A 32 0.09 -30.07 44.22
N ARG A 33 1.03 -29.31 43.63
CA ARG A 33 2.44 -29.72 43.53
C ARG A 33 3.25 -29.48 44.80
N PHE A 34 3.04 -28.34 45.47
CA PHE A 34 3.89 -27.90 46.58
C PHE A 34 3.32 -28.20 47.98
N SER A 35 2.00 -28.38 48.13
CA SER A 35 1.37 -28.66 49.45
C SER A 35 1.87 -29.96 50.11
N LYS A 36 2.24 -30.96 49.29
CA LYS A 36 2.73 -32.27 49.75
C LYS A 36 4.23 -32.27 50.06
N LYS A 37 4.96 -31.19 49.75
CA LYS A 37 6.41 -31.09 49.96
C LYS A 37 6.73 -30.44 51.31
N PRO A 38 7.81 -30.86 52.00
CA PRO A 38 8.22 -30.24 53.24
C PRO A 38 8.68 -28.80 53.01
N ALA A 39 8.14 -27.87 53.81
CA ALA A 39 8.38 -26.43 53.70
C ALA A 39 9.87 -26.02 53.69
N GLY A 40 10.70 -26.73 54.46
CA GLY A 40 12.15 -26.50 54.56
C GLY A 40 12.97 -27.07 53.40
N SER A 41 12.37 -27.76 52.43
CA SER A 41 13.10 -28.28 51.28
C SER A 41 13.45 -27.18 50.28
N LYS A 42 14.61 -27.33 49.61
CA LYS A 42 15.01 -26.45 48.49
C LYS A 42 14.27 -26.88 47.22
N LEU A 43 13.95 -25.92 46.36
CA LEU A 43 13.39 -26.20 45.04
C LEU A 43 14.35 -27.05 44.19
N THR A 44 13.81 -28.05 43.49
CA THR A 44 14.57 -28.85 42.51
C THR A 44 14.55 -28.19 41.13
N ASN A 45 15.37 -28.66 40.19
CA ASN A 45 15.33 -28.19 38.80
C ASN A 45 13.96 -28.46 38.14
N ASP A 46 13.32 -29.58 38.46
CA ASP A 46 11.99 -29.90 37.95
C ASP A 46 10.92 -28.92 38.47
N ASP A 47 11.07 -28.46 39.73
CA ASP A 47 10.20 -27.44 40.30
C ASP A 47 10.40 -26.08 39.64
N LEU A 48 11.65 -25.72 39.34
CA LEU A 48 11.96 -24.50 38.58
C LEU A 48 11.34 -24.56 37.18
N HIS A 49 11.46 -25.68 36.47
CA HIS A 49 10.84 -25.85 35.15
C HIS A 49 9.31 -25.73 35.19
N PHE A 50 8.68 -26.28 36.23
CA PHE A 50 7.24 -26.15 36.43
C PHE A 50 6.83 -24.71 36.70
N LEU A 51 7.52 -24.00 37.58
CA LEU A 51 7.25 -22.59 37.87
C LEU A 51 7.38 -21.73 36.60
N LEU A 52 8.44 -21.94 35.80
CA LEU A 52 8.60 -21.26 34.51
C LEU A 52 7.44 -21.56 33.54
N THR A 53 6.90 -22.78 33.57
CA THR A 53 5.72 -23.15 32.78
C THR A 53 4.48 -22.40 33.27
N CYS A 54 4.27 -22.28 34.59
CA CYS A 54 3.19 -21.46 35.16
C CYS A 54 3.28 -20.00 34.74
N TYR A 55 4.47 -19.40 34.77
CA TYR A 55 4.69 -18.03 34.28
C TYR A 55 4.33 -17.87 32.81
N LYS A 56 4.71 -18.84 31.96
CA LYS A 56 4.35 -18.85 30.55
C LYS A 56 2.83 -18.90 30.35
N SER A 57 2.15 -19.84 31.03
CA SER A 57 0.69 -19.96 30.96
C SER A 57 -0.02 -18.70 31.45
N ARG A 58 0.51 -18.06 32.51
CA ARG A 58 -0.01 -16.78 32.98
C ARG A 58 0.15 -15.69 31.92
N TRP A 59 1.36 -15.52 31.37
CA TRP A 59 1.63 -14.49 30.37
C TRP A 59 0.70 -14.58 29.17
N GLU A 60 0.49 -15.80 28.64
CA GLU A 60 -0.45 -16.08 27.55
C GLU A 60 -1.90 -15.69 27.91
N ALA A 61 -2.28 -15.79 29.19
CA ALA A 61 -3.61 -15.42 29.66
C ALA A 61 -3.79 -13.91 29.86
N ILE A 62 -2.73 -13.16 30.21
CA ILE A 62 -2.83 -11.74 30.63
C ILE A 62 -2.30 -10.72 29.60
N VAL A 63 -1.49 -11.14 28.63
CA VAL A 63 -0.90 -10.24 27.63
C VAL A 63 -1.98 -9.44 26.89
N ASP A 64 -1.75 -8.14 26.73
CA ASP A 64 -2.67 -7.20 26.06
C ASP A 64 -4.07 -7.09 26.71
N LYS A 65 -4.27 -7.64 27.92
CA LYS A 65 -5.48 -7.48 28.74
C LYS A 65 -5.25 -6.50 29.89
N ASP A 66 -6.25 -6.37 30.74
CA ASP A 66 -6.25 -5.47 31.90
C ASP A 66 -5.23 -5.84 32.98
N ASP A 67 -4.83 -7.11 33.03
CA ASP A 67 -3.89 -7.65 34.01
C ASP A 67 -2.46 -7.76 33.47
N ASP A 68 -2.15 -7.15 32.33
CA ASP A 68 -0.80 -7.13 31.75
C ASP A 68 0.20 -6.44 32.69
N TYR A 69 1.34 -7.08 32.94
CA TYR A 69 2.42 -6.57 33.80
C TYR A 69 2.90 -5.16 33.44
N THR A 70 2.82 -4.80 32.15
CA THR A 70 3.25 -3.49 31.63
C THR A 70 2.17 -2.42 31.72
N ARG A 71 0.92 -2.80 32.02
CA ARG A 71 -0.25 -1.89 32.01
C ARG A 71 -0.82 -1.63 33.40
N ASN A 72 -0.80 -2.63 34.28
CA ASN A 72 -1.50 -2.58 35.56
C ASN A 72 -0.64 -3.17 36.70
N PRO A 73 -0.21 -2.36 37.68
CA PRO A 73 0.49 -2.83 38.87
C PRO A 73 -0.49 -3.30 39.94
N SER A 74 -1.36 -4.26 39.62
CA SER A 74 -2.25 -4.88 40.60
C SER A 74 -1.46 -5.60 41.69
N VAL A 75 -2.08 -5.82 42.84
CA VAL A 75 -1.45 -6.54 43.96
C VAL A 75 -1.03 -7.96 43.53
N SER A 76 -1.83 -8.65 42.73
CA SER A 76 -1.50 -9.95 42.15
C SER A 76 -0.27 -9.85 41.25
N ASN A 77 -0.21 -8.85 40.37
CA ASN A 77 0.95 -8.63 39.50
C ASN A 77 2.21 -8.35 40.31
N LEU A 78 2.13 -7.53 41.37
CA LEU A 78 3.25 -7.26 42.26
C LEU A 78 3.75 -8.53 42.96
N ALA A 79 2.85 -9.42 43.40
CA ALA A 79 3.21 -10.70 44.00
C ALA A 79 3.96 -11.60 42.99
N TRP A 80 3.45 -11.72 41.76
CA TRP A 80 4.11 -12.49 40.69
C TRP A 80 5.48 -11.91 40.31
N ILE A 81 5.62 -10.58 40.31
CA ILE A 81 6.89 -9.89 40.03
C ILE A 81 7.91 -10.14 41.14
N ALA A 82 7.49 -10.07 42.40
CA ALA A 82 8.36 -10.34 43.55
C ALA A 82 8.90 -11.77 43.49
N LEU A 83 8.02 -12.74 43.24
CA LEU A 83 8.38 -14.14 43.08
C LEU A 83 9.37 -14.36 41.92
N ALA A 84 9.18 -13.68 40.78
CA ALA A 84 10.06 -13.82 39.62
C ALA A 84 11.48 -13.31 39.91
N LYS A 85 11.60 -12.22 40.70
CA LYS A 85 12.90 -11.67 41.12
C LYS A 85 13.65 -12.65 42.03
N GLU A 86 12.95 -13.38 42.90
CA GLU A 86 13.55 -14.42 43.74
C GLU A 86 13.97 -15.66 42.94
N LEU A 87 13.22 -16.01 41.88
CA LEU A 87 13.51 -17.15 41.01
C LEU A 87 14.66 -16.89 40.02
N ALA A 88 14.82 -15.65 39.57
CA ALA A 88 15.84 -15.26 38.58
C ALA A 88 17.26 -15.76 38.87
N PRO A 89 17.85 -15.56 40.08
CA PRO A 89 19.20 -16.05 40.36
C PRO A 89 19.31 -17.58 40.36
N LEU A 90 18.23 -18.29 40.68
CA LEU A 90 18.20 -19.76 40.70
C LEU A 90 18.08 -20.35 39.30
N ALA A 91 17.22 -19.75 38.47
CA ALA A 91 17.03 -20.17 37.09
C ALA A 91 18.17 -19.71 36.17
N LYS A 92 19.04 -18.79 36.63
CA LYS A 92 20.05 -18.10 35.81
C LYS A 92 19.43 -17.40 34.59
N ILE A 93 18.21 -16.91 34.75
CA ILE A 93 17.43 -16.19 33.73
C ILE A 93 17.04 -14.84 34.32
N ASN A 94 17.04 -13.79 33.50
CA ASN A 94 16.54 -12.49 33.90
C ASN A 94 15.06 -12.55 34.30
N TYR A 95 14.68 -11.95 35.43
CA TYR A 95 13.29 -11.95 35.91
C TYR A 95 12.30 -11.38 34.87
N LEU A 96 12.74 -10.45 34.01
CA LEU A 96 11.92 -9.94 32.90
C LEU A 96 11.58 -11.05 31.88
N LYS A 97 12.54 -11.93 31.57
CA LYS A 97 12.34 -13.10 30.70
C LYS A 97 11.54 -14.22 31.38
N ILE A 98 11.50 -14.24 32.72
CA ILE A 98 10.60 -15.13 33.46
C ILE A 98 9.15 -14.62 33.34
N LEU A 99 8.93 -13.33 33.59
CA LEU A 99 7.59 -12.70 33.53
C LEU A 99 7.03 -12.62 32.10
N ILE A 100 7.89 -12.35 31.12
CA ILE A 100 7.54 -12.18 29.72
C ILE A 100 8.44 -13.12 28.89
N PRO A 101 8.08 -14.40 28.76
CA PRO A 101 8.91 -15.40 28.06
C PRO A 101 9.12 -15.12 26.57
N THR A 102 8.32 -14.23 25.97
CA THR A 102 8.43 -13.83 24.57
C THR A 102 9.54 -12.80 24.32
N LEU A 103 10.20 -12.28 25.37
CA LEU A 103 11.24 -11.26 25.25
C LEU A 103 12.52 -11.77 24.58
N THR A 104 12.97 -10.98 23.61
CA THR A 104 14.20 -11.27 22.84
C THR A 104 15.35 -10.34 23.20
N ASN A 105 15.08 -9.10 23.63
CA ASN A 105 16.10 -8.11 23.95
C ASN A 105 16.42 -8.06 25.46
N GLU A 106 17.68 -7.73 25.77
CA GLU A 106 18.16 -7.50 27.15
C GLU A 106 18.51 -6.04 27.41
N LYS A 107 18.72 -5.28 26.34
CA LYS A 107 18.99 -3.84 26.34
C LYS A 107 17.85 -3.13 25.64
N ASP A 108 17.58 -1.91 26.06
CA ASP A 108 16.65 -1.02 25.36
C ASP A 108 17.28 -0.63 24.01
N LEU A 109 16.51 -0.72 22.92
CA LEU A 109 17.02 -0.44 21.58
C LEU A 109 17.13 1.06 21.28
N ASN A 110 16.50 1.92 22.08
CA ASN A 110 16.53 3.37 21.88
C ASN A 110 17.76 4.05 22.51
N ASP A 111 18.22 3.56 23.66
CA ASP A 111 19.38 4.14 24.37
C ASP A 111 20.51 3.13 24.66
N PHE A 112 20.33 1.86 24.29
CA PHE A 112 21.29 0.76 24.50
C PHE A 112 21.64 0.47 25.96
N SER A 113 20.93 1.04 26.94
CA SER A 113 21.15 0.77 28.35
C SER A 113 20.41 -0.50 28.81
N SER A 114 20.76 -1.02 29.98
CA SER A 114 20.27 -2.31 30.46
C SER A 114 18.83 -2.21 30.95
N LEU A 115 17.95 -3.14 30.53
CA LEU A 115 16.56 -3.14 30.99
C LEU A 115 16.43 -3.41 32.51
N ASN A 116 17.48 -3.94 33.14
CA ASN A 116 17.49 -4.28 34.57
C ASN A 116 17.55 -3.07 35.50
N GLU A 117 17.89 -1.89 34.97
CA GLU A 117 18.01 -0.65 35.74
C GLU A 117 16.64 -0.11 36.18
N THR A 118 15.55 -0.51 35.52
CA THR A 118 14.20 0.01 35.81
C THR A 118 13.41 -0.95 36.68
N VAL A 119 13.04 -0.48 37.87
CA VAL A 119 12.40 -1.30 38.92
C VAL A 119 10.95 -1.67 38.60
N ASN A 120 10.22 -0.76 37.92
CA ASN A 120 8.78 -0.82 37.74
C ASN A 120 8.39 -1.20 36.31
N LEU A 121 7.62 -2.27 36.14
CA LEU A 121 7.23 -2.79 34.82
C LEU A 121 6.29 -1.88 34.03
N PHE A 122 5.49 -1.05 34.70
CA PHE A 122 4.63 -0.06 34.04
C PHE A 122 5.41 1.09 33.36
N ASN A 123 6.72 1.22 33.61
CA ASN A 123 7.59 2.15 32.88
C ASN A 123 8.05 1.60 31.53
N PHE A 124 7.69 0.36 31.22
CA PHE A 124 7.96 -0.24 29.93
C PHE A 124 6.71 -0.31 29.06
N PHE A 125 6.92 -0.55 27.78
CA PHE A 125 5.89 -1.00 26.86
C PHE A 125 6.47 -2.08 25.95
N LEU A 126 5.60 -2.98 25.49
CA LEU A 126 5.96 -4.05 24.58
C LEU A 126 5.77 -3.62 23.14
N GLY A 127 6.78 -3.86 22.31
CA GLY A 127 6.75 -3.61 20.88
C GLY A 127 7.15 -4.81 20.03
N HIS A 128 7.03 -4.62 18.72
CA HIS A 128 7.28 -5.62 17.69
C HIS A 128 6.53 -6.95 17.94
N GLY A 129 5.21 -6.87 18.12
CA GLY A 129 4.38 -8.06 18.35
C GLY A 129 4.64 -8.76 19.69
N GLY A 130 4.99 -8.00 20.73
CA GLY A 130 5.19 -8.53 22.08
C GLY A 130 6.56 -9.17 22.36
N LYS A 131 7.55 -8.91 21.50
CA LYS A 131 8.88 -9.55 21.57
C LYS A 131 10.00 -8.64 22.08
N THR A 132 9.78 -7.32 22.00
CA THR A 132 10.79 -6.33 22.39
C THR A 132 10.25 -5.41 23.48
N LEU A 133 11.02 -5.20 24.54
CA LEU A 133 10.66 -4.30 25.64
C LEU A 133 11.39 -2.97 25.49
N TYR A 134 10.66 -1.87 25.60
CA TYR A 134 11.18 -0.51 25.56
C TYR A 134 10.80 0.25 26.81
N ARG A 135 11.69 1.12 27.31
CA ARG A 135 11.39 2.06 28.39
C ARG A 135 10.72 3.30 27.83
N LYS A 136 9.65 3.74 28.49
CA LYS A 136 8.92 4.97 28.14
C LYS A 136 9.84 6.19 28.19
N TRP A 137 10.71 6.29 29.19
CA TRP A 137 11.66 7.39 29.34
C TRP A 137 12.70 7.43 28.20
N SER A 138 13.32 6.29 27.90
CA SER A 138 14.28 6.17 26.79
C SER A 138 13.63 6.47 25.45
N PHE A 139 12.36 6.08 25.30
CA PHE A 139 11.57 6.43 24.14
C PHE A 139 11.27 7.94 24.05
N CYS A 140 10.92 8.64 25.15
CA CYS A 140 10.79 10.11 25.15
C CYS A 140 12.06 10.79 24.67
N LYS A 141 13.22 10.45 25.26
CA LYS A 141 14.51 11.03 24.87
C LYS A 141 14.84 10.78 23.40
N HIS A 142 14.51 9.60 22.90
CA HIS A 142 14.68 9.28 21.48
C HIS A 142 13.81 10.18 20.59
N LEU A 143 12.55 10.41 20.97
CA LEU A 143 11.66 11.31 20.24
C LEU A 143 12.18 12.75 20.26
N GLU A 144 12.61 13.27 21.41
CA GLU A 144 13.20 14.61 21.56
C GLU A 144 14.40 14.80 20.63
N ASN A 145 15.35 13.85 20.64
CA ASN A 145 16.53 13.87 19.78
C ASN A 145 16.21 13.82 18.27
N ARG A 146 14.99 13.43 17.90
CA ARG A 146 14.52 13.28 16.52
C ARG A 146 13.41 14.26 16.17
N GLN A 147 13.36 15.42 16.83
CA GLN A 147 12.37 16.47 16.58
C GLN A 147 10.93 15.95 16.70
N PHE A 148 10.69 15.05 17.65
CA PHE A 148 9.41 14.39 17.91
C PHE A 148 8.86 13.55 16.74
N THR A 149 9.73 13.02 15.88
CA THR A 149 9.35 12.02 14.88
C THR A 149 9.01 10.69 15.54
N LEU A 150 7.76 10.24 15.45
CA LEU A 150 7.27 9.01 16.09
C LEU A 150 7.91 7.76 15.47
N SER A 151 9.03 7.35 16.06
CA SER A 151 9.90 6.31 15.51
C SER A 151 10.61 5.54 16.62
N THR A 152 11.06 4.32 16.33
CA THR A 152 11.82 3.50 17.28
C THR A 152 12.77 2.57 16.53
N TYR A 153 13.85 2.15 17.20
CA TYR A 153 14.79 1.19 16.64
C TYR A 153 14.27 -0.24 16.77
N ARG A 154 14.43 -1.03 15.70
CA ARG A 154 14.18 -2.47 15.72
C ARG A 154 15.49 -3.22 15.95
N SER A 155 15.40 -4.54 16.11
CA SER A 155 16.55 -5.42 16.34
C SER A 155 17.61 -5.36 15.23
N ASP A 156 17.21 -5.02 14.01
CA ASP A 156 18.08 -4.78 12.85
C ASP A 156 18.74 -3.39 12.85
N ARG A 157 18.53 -2.61 13.93
CA ARG A 157 18.99 -1.22 14.09
C ARG A 157 18.44 -0.26 13.04
N LYS A 158 17.40 -0.64 12.30
CA LYS A 158 16.71 0.29 11.41
C LYS A 158 15.68 1.07 12.20
N LEU A 159 15.57 2.35 11.84
CA LEU A 159 14.54 3.23 12.34
C LEU A 159 13.24 2.91 11.60
N THR A 160 12.17 2.67 12.35
CA THR A 160 10.85 2.37 11.79
C THR A 160 9.77 3.13 12.53
N ALA A 161 8.59 3.25 11.90
CA ALA A 161 7.43 3.85 12.55
C ALA A 161 7.01 3.03 13.77
N VAL A 162 6.51 3.71 14.80
CA VAL A 162 5.89 3.06 15.95
C VAL A 162 4.56 2.46 15.49
N THR A 163 4.33 1.19 15.80
CA THR A 163 3.15 0.48 15.32
C THR A 163 1.91 0.83 16.14
N ILE A 164 0.73 0.66 15.54
CA ILE A 164 -0.55 0.85 16.22
C ILE A 164 -0.70 -0.06 17.44
N ASP A 165 -0.16 -1.29 17.43
CA ASP A 165 -0.19 -2.15 18.63
C ASP A 165 0.68 -1.59 19.77
N GLU A 166 1.83 -1.00 19.46
CA GLU A 166 2.69 -0.31 20.43
C GLU A 166 1.96 0.90 21.02
N LEU A 167 1.28 1.69 20.17
CA LEU A 167 0.57 2.89 20.58
C LEU A 167 -0.70 2.56 21.38
N ALA A 168 -1.42 1.49 21.02
CA ALA A 168 -2.56 0.99 21.77
C ALA A 168 -2.15 0.53 23.17
N ARG A 169 -1.00 -0.16 23.31
CA ARG A 169 -0.44 -0.54 24.62
C ARG A 169 -0.08 0.68 25.47
N LEU A 170 0.49 1.71 24.86
CA LEU A 170 0.80 2.97 25.53
C LEU A 170 -0.45 3.72 25.99
N LYS A 171 -1.49 3.82 25.15
CA LYS A 171 -2.76 4.50 25.45
C LYS A 171 -3.54 3.81 26.58
N LEU A 172 -3.55 2.48 26.59
CA LEU A 172 -4.34 1.66 27.53
C LEU A 172 -3.61 1.35 28.85
N CYS A 173 -2.42 1.91 29.09
CA CYS A 173 -1.73 1.74 30.36
C CYS A 173 -2.52 2.44 31.49
N LYS A 174 -3.00 1.69 32.49
CA LYS A 174 -3.89 2.22 33.56
C LYS A 174 -3.17 3.15 34.56
N VAL A 175 -1.84 3.10 34.63
CA VAL A 175 -1.02 4.04 35.43
C VAL A 175 -0.78 5.32 34.62
N THR A 176 -1.84 6.09 34.42
CA THR A 176 -1.88 7.37 33.69
C THR A 176 -1.95 8.58 34.62
N ALA A 177 -1.60 8.44 35.90
CA ALA A 177 -1.72 9.51 36.90
C ALA A 177 -0.36 9.95 37.49
N ARG A 178 0.74 9.76 36.76
CA ARG A 178 2.04 10.34 37.13
C ARG A 178 2.38 11.44 36.14
N GLU A 179 2.57 12.63 36.68
CA GLU A 179 3.03 13.77 35.90
C GLU A 179 4.40 13.45 35.29
N VAL A 180 4.54 13.73 34.00
CA VAL A 180 5.80 13.62 33.27
C VAL A 180 6.25 15.04 33.00
N SER A 181 7.48 15.40 33.34
CA SER A 181 8.07 16.69 32.97
C SER A 181 9.12 16.53 31.89
N VAL A 182 9.07 17.42 30.89
CA VAL A 182 10.09 17.58 29.84
C VAL A 182 10.33 19.07 29.66
N ASP A 183 11.58 19.52 29.77
CA ASP A 183 11.98 20.92 29.61
C ASP A 183 11.09 21.92 30.38
N ASP A 184 10.88 21.66 31.68
CA ASP A 184 10.03 22.43 32.62
C ASP A 184 8.50 22.40 32.36
N GLU A 185 8.03 21.79 31.27
CA GLU A 185 6.59 21.57 31.02
C GLU A 185 6.08 20.30 31.70
N HIS A 186 4.92 20.39 32.36
CA HIS A 186 4.30 19.29 33.11
C HIS A 186 3.12 18.70 32.34
N PHE A 187 3.15 17.40 32.08
CA PHE A 187 2.12 16.64 31.37
C PHE A 187 1.39 15.71 32.33
N LYS A 188 0.07 15.56 32.19
CA LYS A 188 -0.73 14.71 33.09
C LYS A 188 -0.29 13.25 33.06
N ASN A 189 0.12 12.78 31.88
CA ASN A 189 0.68 11.45 31.67
C ASN A 189 1.48 11.39 30.35
N PHE A 190 2.07 10.21 30.12
CA PHE A 190 2.84 9.93 28.91
C PHE A 190 2.03 10.13 27.62
N TRP A 191 0.74 9.78 27.61
CA TRP A 191 -0.12 9.96 26.43
C TRP A 191 -0.42 11.44 26.15
N ASP A 192 -0.60 12.25 27.20
CA ASP A 192 -0.76 13.71 27.11
C ASP A 192 0.49 14.37 26.51
N LEU A 193 1.68 13.91 26.90
CA LEU A 193 2.94 14.32 26.27
C LEU A 193 2.95 13.99 24.77
N LEU A 194 2.60 12.76 24.39
CA LEU A 194 2.53 12.38 22.98
C LEU A 194 1.54 13.26 22.22
N ARG A 195 0.35 13.50 22.76
CA ARG A 195 -0.68 14.30 22.09
C ARG A 195 -0.30 15.78 21.93
N LYS A 196 0.33 16.39 22.94
CA LYS A 196 0.66 17.83 22.93
C LYS A 196 1.96 18.16 22.21
N LYS A 197 2.98 17.30 22.28
CA LYS A 197 4.31 17.57 21.70
C LYS A 197 4.60 16.75 20.44
N VAL A 198 4.18 15.48 20.41
CA VAL A 198 4.51 14.58 19.30
C VAL A 198 3.50 14.72 18.17
N PHE A 199 2.21 14.56 18.46
CA PHE A 199 1.17 14.50 17.42
C PHE A 199 1.05 15.79 16.60
N VAL A 200 1.33 16.94 17.23
CA VAL A 200 1.37 18.25 16.58
C VAL A 200 2.45 18.33 15.51
N ASN A 201 3.59 17.66 15.73
CA ASN A 201 4.76 17.70 14.83
C ASN A 201 4.77 16.57 13.79
N LEU A 202 3.83 15.63 13.85
CA LEU A 202 3.81 14.46 12.95
C LEU A 202 3.61 14.82 11.47
N ARG A 203 2.98 15.97 11.18
CA ARG A 203 2.77 16.46 9.81
C ARG A 203 3.91 17.32 9.28
N ALA A 204 4.95 17.58 10.08
CA ALA A 204 6.04 18.46 9.68
C ALA A 204 6.88 17.87 8.53
N GLN A 205 6.90 16.54 8.39
CA GLN A 205 7.70 15.84 7.39
C GLN A 205 6.84 14.73 6.74
N GLY A 206 7.07 14.49 5.44
CA GLY A 206 6.39 13.44 4.68
C GLY A 206 5.19 13.92 3.87
N ASN A 207 4.60 13.01 3.10
CA ASN A 207 3.44 13.25 2.26
C ASN A 207 2.31 12.27 2.60
N MET A 208 1.09 12.59 2.17
CA MET A 208 -0.03 11.67 2.30
C MET A 208 0.24 10.40 1.47
N PRO A 209 0.16 9.18 2.05
CA PRO A 209 0.31 7.94 1.30
C PRO A 209 -0.96 7.65 0.48
N ILE A 210 -1.11 8.31 -0.67
CA ILE A 210 -2.31 8.24 -1.54
C ILE A 210 -2.65 6.79 -1.92
N ALA A 211 -1.63 5.95 -2.15
CA ALA A 211 -1.80 4.54 -2.49
C ALA A 211 -2.48 3.69 -1.41
N LEU A 212 -2.48 4.16 -0.15
CA LEU A 212 -3.16 3.48 0.95
C LEU A 212 -4.67 3.79 0.98
N LEU A 213 -5.12 4.92 0.44
CA LEU A 213 -6.51 5.38 0.53
C LEU A 213 -7.51 4.37 -0.04
N PRO A 214 -7.29 3.77 -1.24
CA PRO A 214 -8.25 2.80 -1.75
C PRO A 214 -8.28 1.49 -0.94
N HIS A 215 -7.20 1.13 -0.23
CA HIS A 215 -7.22 0.01 0.71
C HIS A 215 -8.02 0.34 1.98
N MET A 216 -7.98 1.61 2.42
CA MET A 216 -8.81 2.06 3.52
C MET A 216 -10.29 2.04 3.15
N LEU A 217 -10.63 2.43 1.91
CA LEU A 217 -11.99 2.30 1.39
C LEU A 217 -12.44 0.83 1.35
N ALA A 218 -11.58 -0.07 0.86
CA ALA A 218 -11.87 -1.50 0.84
C ALA A 218 -12.10 -2.07 2.26
N LEU A 219 -11.38 -1.58 3.27
CA LEU A 219 -11.58 -1.95 4.67
C LEU A 219 -12.99 -1.54 5.17
N ILE A 220 -13.43 -0.33 4.83
CA ILE A 220 -14.77 0.17 5.17
C ILE A 220 -15.86 -0.67 4.48
N GLU A 221 -15.70 -0.96 3.18
CA GLU A 221 -16.66 -1.80 2.45
C GLU A 221 -16.72 -3.21 3.04
N ARG A 222 -15.56 -3.76 3.43
CA ARG A 222 -15.46 -5.07 4.06
C ARG A 222 -16.13 -5.08 5.43
N TYR A 223 -16.01 -4.02 6.22
CA TYR A 223 -16.72 -3.87 7.50
C TYR A 223 -18.23 -4.02 7.32
N TYR A 224 -18.84 -3.24 6.41
CA TYR A 224 -20.29 -3.30 6.18
C TYR A 224 -20.71 -4.64 5.59
N TYR A 225 -19.93 -5.21 4.68
CA TYR A 225 -20.20 -6.55 4.14
C TYR A 225 -20.19 -7.62 5.24
N LEU A 226 -19.18 -7.66 6.10
CA LEU A 226 -19.08 -8.67 7.16
C LEU A 226 -20.20 -8.50 8.20
N ARG A 227 -20.52 -7.25 8.56
CA ARG A 227 -21.62 -6.93 9.48
C ARG A 227 -22.97 -7.34 8.90
N ALA A 228 -23.28 -7.00 7.65
CA ALA A 228 -24.56 -7.33 7.01
C ALA A 228 -24.78 -8.85 6.89
N ASN A 229 -23.70 -9.63 6.78
CA ASN A 229 -23.73 -11.09 6.72
C ASN A 229 -23.57 -11.78 8.09
N ASN A 230 -23.54 -11.03 9.20
CA ASN A 230 -23.33 -11.55 10.57
C ASN A 230 -22.10 -12.47 10.71
N LEU A 231 -21.01 -12.12 10.04
CA LEU A 231 -19.77 -12.90 10.08
C LEU A 231 -18.91 -12.54 11.30
N ASP A 232 -18.12 -13.51 11.78
CA ASP A 232 -17.27 -13.34 12.97
C ASP A 232 -16.34 -12.13 12.85
N PHE A 233 -16.29 -11.32 13.92
CA PHE A 233 -15.48 -10.11 14.00
C PHE A 233 -13.98 -10.39 13.89
N SER A 234 -13.53 -11.61 14.23
CA SER A 234 -12.14 -12.01 14.05
C SER A 234 -11.66 -11.90 12.59
N LEU A 235 -12.55 -12.10 11.62
CA LEU A 235 -12.26 -11.92 10.20
C LEU A 235 -11.95 -10.45 9.89
N PHE A 236 -12.74 -9.52 10.43
CA PHE A 236 -12.49 -8.10 10.27
C PHE A 236 -11.18 -7.67 10.95
N LYS A 237 -10.89 -8.18 12.16
CA LYS A 237 -9.60 -7.93 12.83
C LYS A 237 -8.41 -8.38 11.98
N ASN A 238 -8.53 -9.50 11.26
CA ASN A 238 -7.46 -9.97 10.37
C ASN A 238 -7.24 -9.00 9.20
N GLU A 239 -8.30 -8.44 8.62
CA GLU A 239 -8.20 -7.42 7.57
C GLU A 239 -7.58 -6.12 8.09
N VAL A 240 -7.93 -5.68 9.29
CA VAL A 240 -7.29 -4.53 9.96
C VAL A 240 -5.78 -4.76 10.15
N ARG A 241 -5.38 -5.97 10.60
CA ARG A 241 -3.97 -6.34 10.73
C ARG A 241 -3.25 -6.32 9.38
N ASN A 242 -3.88 -6.83 8.33
CA ASN A 242 -3.34 -6.81 6.97
C ASN A 242 -3.17 -5.37 6.45
N PHE A 243 -4.13 -4.49 6.74
CA PHE A 243 -4.05 -3.07 6.42
C PHE A 243 -2.87 -2.39 7.12
N PHE A 244 -2.70 -2.58 8.43
CA PHE A 244 -1.56 -2.03 9.16
C PHE A 244 -0.22 -2.60 8.68
N ALA A 245 -0.16 -3.89 8.34
CA ALA A 245 1.03 -4.49 7.75
C ALA A 245 1.41 -3.87 6.39
N ARG A 246 0.44 -3.34 5.64
CA ARG A 246 0.70 -2.55 4.42
C ARG A 246 1.17 -1.14 4.77
N LEU A 247 0.53 -0.48 5.74
CA LEU A 247 0.92 0.86 6.20
C LEU A 247 2.41 0.92 6.62
N TYR A 248 2.91 -0.08 7.36
CA TYR A 248 4.30 -0.08 7.84
C TYR A 248 5.35 -0.33 6.75
N ARG A 249 4.96 -0.52 5.49
CA ARG A 249 5.88 -0.61 4.35
C ARG A 249 6.24 0.76 3.76
N TYR A 250 5.43 1.77 4.05
CA TYR A 250 5.68 3.13 3.60
C TYR A 250 6.84 3.77 4.36
N GLU A 251 7.36 4.87 3.82
CA GLU A 251 8.43 5.61 4.48
C GLU A 251 7.94 6.16 5.84
N LEU A 252 8.86 6.21 6.80
CA LEU A 252 8.57 6.67 8.17
C LEU A 252 7.86 8.02 8.20
N ALA A 253 8.28 8.95 7.35
CA ALA A 253 7.71 10.29 7.27
C ALA A 253 6.25 10.25 6.80
N ASP A 254 5.92 9.45 5.79
CA ASP A 254 4.56 9.34 5.25
C ASP A 254 3.61 8.65 6.23
N VAL A 255 4.09 7.65 6.97
CA VAL A 255 3.31 7.00 8.04
C VAL A 255 2.99 8.01 9.16
N ASN A 256 3.97 8.79 9.58
CA ASN A 256 3.78 9.83 10.59
C ASN A 256 2.84 10.93 10.10
N PHE A 257 2.96 11.36 8.84
CA PHE A 257 2.04 12.32 8.24
C PHE A 257 0.58 11.83 8.33
N LEU A 258 0.34 10.56 7.99
CA LEU A 258 -0.99 9.97 8.11
C LEU A 258 -1.47 9.94 9.57
N TYR A 259 -0.64 9.49 10.51
CA TYR A 259 -0.97 9.48 11.95
C TYR A 259 -1.33 10.87 12.50
N GLY A 260 -0.59 11.90 12.08
CA GLY A 260 -0.81 13.28 12.49
C GLY A 260 -1.98 13.96 11.79
N THR A 261 -2.63 13.32 10.82
CA THR A 261 -3.78 13.90 10.13
C THR A 261 -4.97 13.99 11.08
N LYS A 262 -5.56 15.18 11.19
CA LYS A 262 -6.74 15.40 12.03
C LYS A 262 -8.01 15.17 11.22
N VAL A 263 -8.99 14.55 11.86
CA VAL A 263 -10.29 14.24 11.29
C VAL A 263 -11.36 14.85 12.17
N VAL A 264 -12.31 15.56 11.56
CA VAL A 264 -13.41 16.24 12.27
C VAL A 264 -14.74 15.61 11.90
N TYR A 265 -15.44 15.07 12.90
CA TYR A 265 -16.78 14.49 12.70
C TYR A 265 -17.67 14.73 13.92
N LYS A 266 -18.87 15.30 13.69
CA LYS A 266 -19.85 15.68 14.74
C LYS A 266 -19.21 16.51 15.86
N ASP A 267 -18.44 17.54 15.48
CA ASP A 267 -17.72 18.46 16.37
C ASP A 267 -16.62 17.84 17.25
N ASP A 268 -16.28 16.57 17.03
CA ASP A 268 -15.12 15.92 17.64
C ASP A 268 -13.91 15.96 16.69
N GLU A 269 -12.79 16.51 17.15
CA GLU A 269 -11.52 16.56 16.44
C GLU A 269 -10.60 15.47 17.01
N GLN A 270 -10.34 14.45 16.21
CA GLN A 270 -9.45 13.35 16.60
C GLN A 270 -8.31 13.19 15.60
N TYR A 271 -7.17 12.67 16.06
CA TYR A 271 -6.09 12.28 15.17
C TYR A 271 -6.45 10.95 14.48
N MET A 272 -6.01 10.75 13.24
CA MET A 272 -6.16 9.48 12.51
C MET A 272 -5.57 8.31 13.29
N LEU A 273 -4.49 8.57 14.03
CA LEU A 273 -3.91 7.60 14.95
C LEU A 273 -4.90 7.11 16.01
N ASP A 274 -5.71 8.01 16.58
CA ASP A 274 -6.70 7.64 17.61
C ASP A 274 -7.76 6.69 17.01
N LEU A 275 -8.21 6.95 15.78
CA LEU A 275 -9.13 6.07 15.05
C LEU A 275 -8.50 4.69 14.78
N PHE A 276 -7.23 4.65 14.35
CA PHE A 276 -6.53 3.38 14.12
C PHE A 276 -6.33 2.57 15.40
N ILE A 277 -6.08 3.23 16.53
CA ILE A 277 -6.01 2.56 17.83
C ILE A 277 -7.38 1.96 18.18
N ASN A 278 -8.47 2.71 18.00
CA ASN A 278 -9.82 2.21 18.26
C ASN A 278 -10.17 0.99 17.38
N LEU A 279 -9.81 1.03 16.07
CA LEU A 279 -9.94 -0.12 15.16
C LEU A 279 -9.17 -1.35 15.64
N TYR A 280 -7.98 -1.17 16.24
CA TYR A 280 -7.18 -2.27 16.77
C TYR A 280 -7.76 -2.85 18.06
N THR A 281 -8.30 -1.99 18.94
CA THR A 281 -8.73 -2.38 20.29
C THR A 281 -10.18 -2.87 20.37
N ALA A 282 -11.02 -2.53 19.40
CA ALA A 282 -12.42 -2.95 19.37
C ALA A 282 -12.57 -4.47 19.43
N ASN A 283 -13.67 -4.96 19.99
CA ASN A 283 -13.97 -6.39 20.08
C ASN A 283 -15.29 -6.77 19.39
N ASP A 284 -16.11 -5.77 19.04
CA ASP A 284 -17.37 -5.93 18.33
C ASP A 284 -17.46 -4.92 17.16
N TYR A 285 -18.35 -5.20 16.20
CA TYR A 285 -18.78 -4.25 15.20
C TYR A 285 -19.48 -3.04 15.83
N MET A 286 -20.30 -3.22 16.87
CA MET A 286 -21.04 -2.10 17.47
C MET A 286 -20.12 -0.99 18.02
N ASP A 287 -18.91 -1.36 18.43
CA ASP A 287 -17.90 -0.44 18.96
C ASP A 287 -17.28 0.47 17.89
N LEU A 288 -17.46 0.16 16.60
CA LEU A 288 -16.70 0.78 15.49
C LEU A 288 -17.54 1.60 14.52
N ASP A 289 -18.85 1.64 14.69
CA ASP A 289 -19.74 2.36 13.76
C ASP A 289 -19.37 3.83 13.62
N TYR A 290 -19.00 4.48 14.72
CA TYR A 290 -18.60 5.89 14.73
C TYR A 290 -17.26 6.10 13.99
N GLU A 291 -16.26 5.27 14.27
CA GLU A 291 -14.94 5.32 13.67
C GLU A 291 -15.00 5.08 12.16
N ILE A 292 -15.77 4.08 11.72
CA ILE A 292 -15.91 3.73 10.31
C ILE A 292 -16.63 4.84 9.54
N GLN A 293 -17.67 5.46 10.13
CA GLN A 293 -18.33 6.63 9.54
C GLN A 293 -17.39 7.83 9.44
N THR A 294 -16.58 8.05 10.48
CA THR A 294 -15.57 9.13 10.51
C THR A 294 -14.52 8.96 9.41
N LEU A 295 -14.00 7.73 9.23
CA LEU A 295 -13.08 7.40 8.14
C LEU A 295 -13.73 7.54 6.76
N SER A 296 -15.00 7.15 6.64
CA SER A 296 -15.77 7.27 5.40
C SER A 296 -15.97 8.73 4.98
N LYS A 297 -16.28 9.61 5.93
CA LYS A 297 -16.37 11.05 5.69
C LYS A 297 -15.01 11.62 5.28
N TRP A 298 -13.96 11.30 6.02
CA TRP A 298 -12.62 11.81 5.72
C TRP A 298 -12.12 11.42 4.32
N LEU A 299 -12.36 10.18 3.90
CA LEU A 299 -12.05 9.75 2.53
C LEU A 299 -12.82 10.55 1.48
N PHE A 300 -14.11 10.80 1.74
CA PHE A 300 -14.97 11.58 0.86
C PHE A 300 -14.53 13.04 0.77
N ASP A 301 -14.08 13.64 1.88
CA ASP A 301 -13.56 15.00 1.92
C ASP A 301 -12.23 15.15 1.15
N ILE A 302 -11.39 14.09 1.12
CA ILE A 302 -10.15 14.07 0.33
C ILE A 302 -10.44 13.92 -1.15
N ASN A 303 -11.30 12.97 -1.51
CA ASN A 303 -11.70 12.73 -2.88
C ASN A 303 -13.14 12.17 -2.93
N PRO A 304 -14.10 12.91 -3.51
CA PRO A 304 -15.49 12.47 -3.62
C PRO A 304 -15.68 11.15 -4.38
N ASP A 305 -14.71 10.74 -5.22
CA ASP A 305 -14.74 9.46 -5.94
C ASP A 305 -14.45 8.26 -5.02
N LEU A 306 -13.87 8.47 -3.84
CA LEU A 306 -13.64 7.44 -2.82
C LEU A 306 -14.88 7.19 -1.95
N LYS A 307 -16.03 6.97 -2.58
CA LYS A 307 -17.28 6.59 -1.89
C LYS A 307 -17.43 5.07 -1.82
N ALA A 308 -17.82 4.57 -0.65
CA ALA A 308 -18.12 3.15 -0.48
C ALA A 308 -19.43 2.78 -1.19
N VAL A 309 -19.49 1.59 -1.77
CA VAL A 309 -20.69 1.10 -2.50
C VAL A 309 -21.76 0.52 -1.55
N SER A 310 -21.55 0.56 -0.23
CA SER A 310 -22.47 0.00 0.75
C SER A 310 -23.80 0.78 0.81
N LYS A 311 -24.92 0.04 0.95
CA LYS A 311 -26.28 0.62 0.97
C LYS A 311 -26.48 1.51 2.20
N GLU A 312 -25.81 1.19 3.30
CA GLU A 312 -25.88 1.87 4.58
C GLU A 312 -25.24 3.26 4.55
N LEU A 313 -24.17 3.44 3.75
CA LEU A 313 -23.49 4.72 3.59
C LEU A 313 -24.07 5.60 2.48
N GLY A 314 -24.95 5.05 1.63
CA GLY A 314 -25.66 5.80 0.59
C GLY A 314 -26.35 7.09 1.10
N PRO A 315 -27.23 7.03 2.12
CA PRO A 315 -27.86 8.24 2.68
C PRO A 315 -26.86 9.14 3.41
N PHE A 316 -25.80 8.57 3.98
CA PHE A 316 -24.74 9.32 4.66
C PHE A 316 -23.97 10.23 3.69
N TYR A 317 -23.56 9.71 2.53
CA TYR A 317 -22.91 10.50 1.49
C TYR A 317 -23.83 11.55 0.87
N GLN A 318 -25.13 11.24 0.69
CA GLN A 318 -26.11 12.21 0.19
C GLN A 318 -26.30 13.40 1.15
N GLY A 319 -26.15 13.18 2.46
CA GLY A 319 -26.11 14.26 3.47
C GLY A 319 -24.88 15.15 3.29
N LEU A 320 -23.69 14.55 3.20
CA LEU A 320 -22.42 15.26 3.04
C LEU A 320 -22.33 16.08 1.74
N SER A 321 -22.93 15.58 0.65
CA SER A 321 -22.96 16.28 -0.64
C SER A 321 -23.86 17.53 -0.65
N LYS A 322 -24.81 17.64 0.28
CA LYS A 322 -25.67 18.83 0.41
C LYS A 322 -24.94 19.99 1.10
N ASP A 323 -24.00 19.69 1.99
CA ASP A 323 -23.18 20.68 2.69
C ASP A 323 -21.99 21.18 1.84
N ASN A 324 -21.52 20.38 0.87
CA ASN A 324 -20.40 20.71 -0.02
C ASN A 324 -20.81 21.35 -1.37
N LYS A 325 -21.93 22.07 -1.43
CA LYS A 325 -22.30 22.88 -2.61
C LYS A 325 -21.53 24.19 -2.68
N ASP A 326 -20.21 24.13 -2.62
CA ASP A 326 -19.33 25.22 -3.05
C ASP A 326 -17.92 24.65 -3.30
N THR A 327 -17.80 23.77 -4.28
CA THR A 327 -16.52 23.60 -4.97
C THR A 327 -16.81 23.25 -6.42
N THR A 328 -16.67 24.26 -7.26
CA THR A 328 -16.59 24.12 -8.70
C THR A 328 -15.50 23.11 -9.05
N LEU A 329 -15.92 21.94 -9.55
CA LEU A 329 -15.01 21.00 -10.20
C LEU A 329 -14.28 21.75 -11.34
N PRO A 330 -12.95 21.61 -11.46
CA PRO A 330 -12.25 22.13 -12.62
C PRO A 330 -12.78 21.41 -13.86
N VAL A 331 -13.09 22.21 -14.87
CA VAL A 331 -13.51 21.83 -16.22
C VAL A 331 -12.71 20.62 -16.72
N VAL A 332 -13.38 19.46 -16.79
CA VAL A 332 -12.92 18.25 -17.48
C VAL A 332 -12.85 18.57 -18.99
N PRO A 333 -11.90 18.01 -19.75
CA PRO A 333 -11.96 18.04 -21.22
C PRO A 333 -13.34 17.59 -21.70
N SER A 334 -13.88 18.25 -22.73
CA SER A 334 -15.21 17.97 -23.31
C SER A 334 -15.53 16.47 -23.30
N ASP A 335 -16.61 16.07 -22.63
CA ASP A 335 -17.02 14.65 -22.50
C ASP A 335 -17.05 13.94 -23.88
N ALA A 336 -17.33 14.70 -24.94
CA ALA A 336 -17.32 14.23 -26.32
C ALA A 336 -15.94 13.76 -26.81
N PHE A 337 -14.85 14.46 -26.46
CA PHE A 337 -13.48 14.07 -26.82
C PHE A 337 -13.11 12.76 -26.15
N VAL A 338 -13.33 12.67 -24.83
CA VAL A 338 -13.01 11.50 -24.03
C VAL A 338 -13.80 10.29 -24.51
N ASN A 339 -15.10 10.46 -24.80
CA ASN A 339 -15.94 9.39 -25.33
C ASN A 339 -15.53 8.98 -26.75
N CYS A 340 -15.08 9.90 -27.60
CA CYS A 340 -14.50 9.59 -28.91
C CYS A 340 -13.22 8.75 -28.79
N CYS A 341 -12.35 9.09 -27.83
CA CYS A 341 -11.13 8.31 -27.58
C CYS A 341 -11.45 6.93 -27.02
N LYS A 342 -12.40 6.81 -26.08
CA LYS A 342 -12.90 5.52 -25.58
C LYS A 342 -13.49 4.67 -26.70
N LEU A 343 -14.24 5.27 -27.63
CA LEU A 343 -14.79 4.58 -28.80
C LEU A 343 -13.66 3.92 -29.59
N LEU A 344 -12.60 4.67 -29.92
CA LEU A 344 -11.47 4.15 -30.69
C LEU A 344 -10.68 3.07 -29.93
N VAL A 345 -10.42 3.27 -28.63
CA VAL A 345 -9.76 2.26 -27.80
C VAL A 345 -10.60 0.97 -27.78
N SER A 346 -11.91 1.07 -27.57
CA SER A 346 -12.80 -0.09 -27.55
C SER A 346 -12.82 -0.85 -28.87
N LEU A 347 -12.75 -0.16 -30.01
CA LEU A 347 -12.65 -0.78 -31.33
C LEU A 347 -11.34 -1.56 -31.53
N LEU A 348 -10.26 -1.18 -30.84
CA LEU A 348 -8.95 -1.80 -30.97
C LEU A 348 -8.69 -2.90 -29.93
N THR A 349 -9.43 -2.91 -28.82
CA THR A 349 -9.25 -3.89 -27.73
C THR A 349 -10.32 -4.97 -27.71
N THR A 350 -11.56 -4.67 -28.14
CA THR A 350 -12.66 -5.63 -28.10
C THR A 350 -12.48 -6.73 -29.15
N GLN A 351 -12.56 -8.00 -28.74
CA GLN A 351 -12.59 -9.13 -29.67
C GLN A 351 -14.01 -9.32 -30.21
N PHE A 352 -14.21 -9.00 -31.49
CA PHE A 352 -15.50 -9.18 -32.16
C PHE A 352 -15.60 -10.60 -32.73
N GLU A 353 -16.67 -11.31 -32.36
CA GLU A 353 -17.01 -12.57 -33.02
C GLU A 353 -17.67 -12.26 -34.36
N LEU A 354 -17.01 -12.61 -35.45
CA LEU A 354 -17.51 -12.40 -36.81
C LEU A 354 -17.97 -13.74 -37.40
N SER A 355 -19.20 -13.78 -37.93
CA SER A 355 -19.76 -14.95 -38.59
C SER A 355 -18.90 -15.41 -39.79
N PHE A 356 -18.91 -16.71 -40.10
CA PHE A 356 -18.07 -17.31 -41.16
C PHE A 356 -18.27 -16.68 -42.54
N PHE A 357 -19.44 -16.10 -42.81
CA PHE A 357 -19.78 -15.45 -44.08
C PHE A 357 -19.21 -14.02 -44.23
N PHE A 358 -18.41 -13.54 -43.28
CA PHE A 358 -17.93 -12.16 -43.24
C PHE A 358 -16.52 -11.97 -43.84
N THR A 359 -16.35 -10.92 -44.65
CA THR A 359 -15.01 -10.45 -45.06
C THR A 359 -14.33 -9.78 -43.87
N ARG A 360 -13.27 -10.39 -43.35
CA ARG A 360 -12.50 -9.85 -42.22
C ARG A 360 -11.81 -8.55 -42.65
N GLN A 361 -12.16 -7.44 -42.01
CA GLN A 361 -11.47 -6.16 -42.20
C GLN A 361 -10.56 -5.92 -41.00
N THR A 362 -9.25 -5.85 -41.24
CA THR A 362 -8.25 -5.58 -40.22
C THR A 362 -7.81 -4.12 -40.32
N HIS A 363 -8.06 -3.35 -39.27
CA HIS A 363 -7.56 -1.99 -39.15
C HIS A 363 -6.38 -1.94 -38.19
N SER A 364 -5.41 -1.09 -38.51
CA SER A 364 -4.26 -0.86 -37.65
C SER A 364 -4.15 0.59 -37.22
N LEU A 365 -3.72 0.78 -35.99
CA LEU A 365 -3.33 2.07 -35.42
C LEU A 365 -1.91 1.90 -34.89
N TRP A 366 -0.96 2.57 -35.53
CA TRP A 366 0.47 2.44 -35.26
C TRP A 366 0.91 0.97 -35.24
N ASP A 367 1.19 0.37 -34.08
CA ASP A 367 1.67 -1.00 -33.93
C ASP A 367 0.60 -2.02 -33.49
N LYS A 368 -0.63 -1.56 -33.28
CA LYS A 368 -1.80 -2.34 -32.88
C LYS A 368 -2.71 -2.59 -34.08
N LYS A 369 -3.36 -3.76 -34.12
CA LYS A 369 -4.34 -4.12 -35.15
C LYS A 369 -5.48 -4.91 -34.54
N ASN A 370 -6.69 -4.67 -35.04
CA ASN A 370 -7.86 -5.45 -34.67
C ASN A 370 -8.72 -5.77 -35.90
N THR A 371 -9.45 -6.89 -35.84
CA THR A 371 -10.42 -7.26 -36.88
C THR A 371 -11.79 -6.81 -36.42
N VAL A 372 -12.45 -5.96 -37.20
CA VAL A 372 -13.71 -5.30 -36.83
C VAL A 372 -14.81 -5.59 -37.84
N PHE A 373 -16.05 -5.32 -37.45
CA PHE A 373 -17.22 -5.39 -38.33
C PHE A 373 -17.24 -4.21 -39.33
N PRO A 374 -17.93 -4.32 -40.49
CA PRO A 374 -17.83 -3.33 -41.57
C PRO A 374 -18.27 -1.93 -41.21
N GLU A 375 -19.28 -1.77 -40.37
CA GLU A 375 -19.79 -0.46 -39.99
C GLU A 375 -18.71 0.33 -39.21
N ALA A 376 -17.75 -0.36 -38.57
CA ALA A 376 -16.59 0.27 -37.95
C ALA A 376 -15.59 0.86 -38.98
N TYR A 377 -15.62 0.44 -40.25
CA TYR A 377 -14.80 1.04 -41.32
C TYR A 377 -15.12 2.53 -41.50
N GLY A 378 -16.40 2.90 -41.45
CA GLY A 378 -16.83 4.29 -41.50
C GLY A 378 -16.26 5.11 -40.34
N ILE A 379 -16.12 4.48 -39.17
CA ILE A 379 -15.54 5.12 -37.98
C ILE A 379 -14.04 5.34 -38.17
N PHE A 380 -13.28 4.33 -38.61
CA PHE A 380 -11.83 4.45 -38.82
C PHE A 380 -11.46 5.43 -39.93
N THR A 381 -12.23 5.48 -41.02
CA THR A 381 -11.97 6.41 -42.15
C THR A 381 -12.13 7.88 -41.75
N ILE A 382 -13.02 8.18 -40.81
CA ILE A 382 -13.22 9.54 -40.28
C ILE A 382 -12.14 9.87 -39.23
N LEU A 383 -11.85 8.95 -38.30
CA LEU A 383 -11.00 9.25 -37.14
C LEU A 383 -9.49 9.17 -37.44
N LEU A 384 -9.01 8.21 -38.22
CA LEU A 384 -7.57 8.00 -38.44
C LEU A 384 -6.84 9.23 -39.05
N PRO A 385 -7.38 9.91 -40.07
CA PRO A 385 -6.75 11.11 -40.62
C PRO A 385 -6.68 12.27 -39.61
N LEU A 386 -7.72 12.42 -38.78
CA LEU A 386 -7.79 13.47 -37.76
C LEU A 386 -6.78 13.25 -36.63
N ILE A 387 -6.51 11.98 -36.29
CA ILE A 387 -5.50 11.59 -35.30
C ILE A 387 -4.09 11.82 -35.85
N ALA A 388 -3.83 11.43 -37.10
CA ALA A 388 -2.55 11.69 -37.75
C ALA A 388 -2.23 13.20 -37.82
N ALA A 389 -3.26 14.02 -38.04
CA ALA A 389 -3.15 15.48 -38.09
C ALA A 389 -3.12 16.19 -36.72
N ASN A 390 -3.23 15.44 -35.61
CA ASN A 390 -3.24 15.96 -34.23
C ASN A 390 -4.27 17.09 -33.97
N LYS A 391 -5.54 16.89 -34.39
CA LYS A 391 -6.61 17.89 -34.26
C LYS A 391 -7.69 17.46 -33.25
N PRO A 392 -7.52 17.70 -31.93
CA PRO A 392 -8.44 17.22 -30.90
C PRO A 392 -9.86 17.80 -31.00
N LYS A 393 -10.01 19.09 -31.35
CA LYS A 393 -11.33 19.73 -31.52
C LYS A 393 -12.13 19.14 -32.68
N ALA A 394 -11.47 18.75 -33.76
CA ALA A 394 -12.14 18.13 -34.90
C ALA A 394 -12.63 16.70 -34.59
N LEU A 395 -12.03 16.03 -33.59
CA LEU A 395 -12.48 14.72 -33.12
C LEU A 395 -13.78 14.83 -32.31
N GLU A 396 -13.96 15.91 -31.54
CA GLU A 396 -15.20 16.18 -30.82
C GLU A 396 -16.37 16.34 -31.80
N ASP A 397 -16.19 17.14 -32.84
CA ASP A 397 -17.21 17.36 -33.87
C ASP A 397 -17.49 16.09 -34.70
N ALA A 398 -16.45 15.27 -34.94
CA ALA A 398 -16.58 14.01 -35.64
C ALA A 398 -17.34 12.96 -34.83
N TYR A 399 -17.18 12.95 -33.50
CA TYR A 399 -17.86 12.00 -32.62
C TYR A 399 -19.39 12.11 -32.71
N ALA A 400 -19.93 13.33 -32.66
CA ALA A 400 -21.37 13.55 -32.79
C ALA A 400 -21.91 13.00 -34.12
N LYS A 401 -21.18 13.23 -35.22
CA LYS A 401 -21.51 12.70 -36.55
C LYS A 401 -21.44 11.18 -36.60
N ILE A 402 -20.41 10.57 -36.02
CA ILE A 402 -20.26 9.10 -35.97
C ILE A 402 -21.42 8.45 -35.20
N ILE A 403 -21.83 9.02 -34.07
CA ILE A 403 -22.97 8.49 -33.31
C ILE A 403 -24.26 8.58 -34.12
N GLN A 404 -24.52 9.74 -34.74
CA GLN A 404 -25.76 10.00 -35.47
C GLN A 404 -25.85 9.26 -36.81
N ASP A 405 -24.74 9.21 -37.56
CA ASP A 405 -24.74 8.74 -38.95
C ASP A 405 -24.32 7.26 -39.08
N ILE A 406 -23.64 6.70 -38.07
CA ILE A 406 -23.11 5.32 -38.13
C ILE A 406 -23.69 4.45 -37.02
N VAL A 407 -23.59 4.86 -35.75
CA VAL A 407 -23.93 3.99 -34.60
C VAL A 407 -25.45 3.80 -34.44
N ILE A 408 -26.24 4.87 -34.47
CA ILE A 408 -27.71 4.79 -34.36
C ILE A 408 -28.31 4.01 -35.53
N PRO A 409 -27.98 4.30 -36.81
CA PRO A 409 -28.50 3.54 -37.94
C PRO A 409 -28.06 2.07 -37.91
N ALA A 410 -26.81 1.79 -37.52
CA ALA A 410 -26.34 0.40 -37.41
C ALA A 410 -27.13 -0.38 -36.36
N ARG A 411 -27.53 0.23 -35.23
CA ARG A 411 -28.33 -0.45 -34.20
C ARG A 411 -29.76 -0.72 -34.66
N GLU A 412 -30.39 0.23 -35.33
CA GLU A 412 -31.79 0.15 -35.75
C GLU A 412 -32.00 -0.77 -36.97
N ASP A 413 -30.93 -1.16 -37.64
CA ASP A 413 -30.95 -2.10 -38.76
C ASP A 413 -31.33 -3.53 -38.35
N ASN A 414 -32.63 -3.83 -38.47
CA ASN A 414 -33.23 -5.15 -38.25
C ASN A 414 -33.41 -5.96 -39.55
N THR A 415 -32.60 -5.71 -40.59
CA THR A 415 -32.68 -6.51 -41.80
C THR A 415 -32.35 -7.99 -41.55
N TRP A 416 -32.91 -8.88 -42.37
CA TRP A 416 -32.66 -10.32 -42.28
C TRP A 416 -31.16 -10.67 -42.43
N TYR A 417 -30.40 -9.81 -43.13
CA TYR A 417 -28.95 -9.94 -43.29
C TYR A 417 -28.19 -9.58 -42.02
N THR A 418 -28.54 -8.49 -41.31
CA THR A 418 -27.92 -8.15 -40.02
C THR A 418 -28.30 -9.15 -38.93
N TRP A 419 -29.52 -9.69 -38.95
CA TRP A 419 -29.94 -10.76 -38.02
C TRP A 419 -29.11 -12.04 -38.15
N PHE A 420 -28.74 -12.44 -39.38
CA PHE A 420 -27.91 -13.62 -39.62
C PHE A 420 -26.40 -13.39 -39.38
N THR A 421 -25.94 -12.14 -39.40
CA THR A 421 -24.50 -11.82 -39.45
C THR A 421 -23.96 -11.14 -38.18
N ARG A 422 -24.81 -10.50 -37.37
CA ARG A 422 -24.38 -9.78 -36.17
C ARG A 422 -24.37 -10.68 -34.94
N SER A 423 -23.20 -10.79 -34.32
CA SER A 423 -23.02 -11.51 -33.05
C SER A 423 -23.61 -10.73 -31.87
N SER A 424 -23.95 -11.44 -30.79
CA SER A 424 -24.45 -10.86 -29.54
C SER A 424 -23.47 -9.86 -28.93
N SER A 425 -22.15 -10.08 -29.11
CA SER A 425 -21.09 -9.18 -28.67
C SER A 425 -21.09 -7.85 -29.43
N THR A 426 -21.33 -7.86 -30.74
CA THR A 426 -21.40 -6.65 -31.58
C THR A 426 -22.65 -5.82 -31.25
N SER A 427 -23.80 -6.48 -31.04
CA SER A 427 -25.04 -5.79 -30.63
C SER A 427 -24.92 -5.15 -29.24
N LYS A 428 -24.30 -5.86 -28.29
CA LYS A 428 -24.01 -5.33 -26.95
C LYS A 428 -23.04 -4.15 -27.00
N TRP A 429 -22.03 -4.20 -27.87
CA TRP A 429 -21.09 -3.09 -28.06
C TRP A 429 -21.79 -1.82 -28.58
N LEU A 430 -22.64 -1.93 -29.61
CA LEU A 430 -23.40 -0.80 -30.16
C LEU A 430 -24.32 -0.14 -29.12
N GLU A 431 -24.98 -0.95 -28.28
CA GLU A 431 -25.80 -0.46 -27.18
C GLU A 431 -24.98 0.34 -26.15
N LEU A 432 -23.80 -0.16 -25.77
CA LEU A 432 -22.93 0.49 -24.80
C LEU A 432 -22.30 1.77 -25.34
N VAL A 433 -21.98 1.84 -26.64
CA VAL A 433 -21.51 3.06 -27.31
C VAL A 433 -22.60 4.13 -27.30
N GLN A 434 -23.82 3.78 -27.72
CA GLN A 434 -24.92 4.75 -27.77
C GLN A 434 -25.26 5.31 -26.38
N ASN A 435 -25.23 4.46 -25.35
CA ASN A 435 -25.51 4.87 -23.97
C ASN A 435 -24.30 5.54 -23.28
N CYS A 436 -23.17 5.71 -23.96
CA CYS A 436 -21.91 6.22 -23.40
C CYS A 436 -21.41 5.40 -22.17
N LYS A 437 -21.70 4.08 -22.15
CA LYS A 437 -21.35 3.15 -21.08
C LYS A 437 -20.19 2.22 -21.44
N LEU A 438 -19.22 2.74 -22.21
CA LEU A 438 -18.01 1.99 -22.62
C LEU A 438 -17.15 1.49 -21.45
N ASN A 439 -17.30 2.09 -20.26
CA ASN A 439 -16.66 1.61 -19.03
C ASN A 439 -17.11 0.18 -18.66
N GLU A 440 -18.33 -0.25 -19.04
CA GLU A 440 -18.83 -1.61 -18.80
C GLU A 440 -18.10 -2.67 -19.65
N LEU A 441 -17.43 -2.24 -20.74
CA LEU A 441 -16.51 -3.07 -21.52
C LEU A 441 -15.08 -3.05 -20.96
N GLY A 442 -14.86 -2.42 -19.79
CA GLY A 442 -13.52 -2.26 -19.22
C GLY A 442 -12.67 -1.21 -19.93
N VAL A 443 -13.26 -0.39 -20.80
CA VAL A 443 -12.54 0.63 -21.57
C VAL A 443 -12.57 1.97 -20.85
N TYR A 444 -11.39 2.50 -20.58
CA TYR A 444 -11.20 3.77 -19.89
C TYR A 444 -10.27 4.68 -20.69
N TRP A 445 -10.32 5.97 -20.39
CA TRP A 445 -9.43 6.97 -20.95
C TRP A 445 -8.83 7.79 -19.82
N PHE A 446 -7.51 7.72 -19.71
CA PHE A 446 -6.75 8.45 -18.71
C PHE A 446 -5.53 9.12 -19.34
N GLU A 447 -5.11 10.23 -18.74
CA GLU A 447 -3.85 10.87 -19.13
C GLU A 447 -2.67 9.95 -18.76
N PRO A 448 -1.73 9.68 -19.68
CA PRO A 448 -0.64 8.73 -19.44
C PRO A 448 0.25 9.08 -18.25
N GLU A 449 0.39 10.36 -17.90
CA GLU A 449 1.17 10.81 -16.75
C GLU A 449 0.53 10.36 -15.44
N ILE A 450 -0.82 10.37 -15.37
CA ILE A 450 -1.59 9.87 -14.23
C ILE A 450 -1.46 8.35 -14.16
N LEU A 451 -1.60 7.65 -15.30
CA LEU A 451 -1.42 6.20 -15.38
C LEU A 451 -0.04 5.78 -14.89
N PHE A 452 1.02 6.46 -15.35
CA PHE A 452 2.38 6.17 -14.95
C PHE A 452 2.58 6.35 -13.44
N ASN A 453 2.01 7.42 -12.87
CA ASN A 453 2.09 7.67 -11.43
C ASN A 453 1.33 6.61 -10.63
N ALA A 454 0.11 6.26 -11.03
CA ALA A 454 -0.69 5.22 -10.39
C ALA A 454 -0.02 3.85 -10.46
N LEU A 455 0.50 3.44 -11.62
CA LEU A 455 1.22 2.18 -11.82
C LEU A 455 2.48 2.09 -10.94
N LYS A 456 3.20 3.20 -10.77
CA LYS A 456 4.36 3.27 -9.88
C LYS A 456 3.99 3.13 -8.41
N LEU A 457 2.83 3.66 -8.02
CA LEU A 457 2.31 3.65 -6.65
C LEU A 457 1.60 2.35 -6.27
N PHE A 458 1.29 1.50 -7.24
CA PHE A 458 0.58 0.25 -7.02
C PHE A 458 1.45 -0.77 -6.26
N ASP A 459 1.15 -1.00 -4.97
CA ASP A 459 1.82 -2.02 -4.16
C ASP A 459 1.14 -3.39 -4.36
N THR A 460 1.88 -4.36 -4.91
CA THR A 460 1.44 -5.76 -5.00
C THR A 460 2.46 -6.73 -4.45
N ARG A 461 1.97 -7.76 -3.74
CA ARG A 461 2.78 -8.90 -3.28
C ARG A 461 3.01 -9.93 -4.39
N ASN A 462 2.35 -9.80 -5.53
CA ASN A 462 2.43 -10.77 -6.62
C ASN A 462 3.56 -10.37 -7.58
N GLU A 463 4.64 -11.15 -7.59
CA GLU A 463 5.80 -10.92 -8.45
C GLU A 463 5.45 -10.95 -9.95
N SER A 464 4.49 -11.78 -10.36
CA SER A 464 4.04 -11.85 -11.76
C SER A 464 3.37 -10.55 -12.18
N LEU A 465 2.49 -10.03 -11.31
CA LEU A 465 1.82 -8.75 -11.55
C LEU A 465 2.81 -7.59 -11.53
N GLN A 466 3.80 -7.61 -10.63
CA GLN A 466 4.86 -6.60 -10.61
C GLN A 466 5.68 -6.60 -11.91
N LYS A 467 5.98 -7.77 -12.47
CA LYS A 467 6.65 -7.88 -13.78
C LYS A 467 5.80 -7.31 -14.91
N GLN A 468 4.49 -7.57 -14.91
CA GLN A 468 3.56 -6.99 -15.89
C GLN A 468 3.49 -5.47 -15.78
N ILE A 469 3.40 -4.93 -14.56
CA ILE A 469 3.44 -3.48 -14.31
C ILE A 469 4.75 -2.87 -14.79
N ASN A 470 5.89 -3.50 -14.49
CA ASN A 470 7.18 -3.04 -14.98
C ASN A 470 7.26 -3.06 -16.51
N SER A 471 6.74 -4.11 -17.17
CA SER A 471 6.66 -4.15 -18.63
C SER A 471 5.82 -3.00 -19.19
N LEU A 472 4.67 -2.71 -18.58
CA LEU A 472 3.81 -1.61 -19.00
C LEU A 472 4.48 -0.23 -18.79
N LEU A 473 5.21 -0.05 -17.69
CA LEU A 473 5.97 1.18 -17.43
C LEU A 473 7.09 1.36 -18.47
N ASP A 474 7.82 0.29 -18.82
CA ASP A 474 8.79 0.28 -19.92
C ASP A 474 8.11 0.64 -21.26
N ASP A 475 6.94 0.08 -21.57
CA ASP A 475 6.20 0.34 -22.80
C ASP A 475 5.68 1.79 -22.89
N ILE A 476 5.30 2.39 -21.76
CA ILE A 476 4.92 3.82 -21.69
C ILE A 476 6.14 4.70 -21.99
N ILE A 477 7.28 4.43 -21.36
CA ILE A 477 8.53 5.16 -21.62
C ILE A 477 8.92 5.00 -23.09
N GLN A 478 8.85 3.78 -23.63
CA GLN A 478 9.14 3.52 -25.04
C GLN A 478 8.22 4.31 -25.96
N THR A 479 6.92 4.40 -25.65
CA THR A 479 5.95 5.18 -26.43
C THR A 479 6.31 6.66 -26.48
N TYR A 480 6.64 7.23 -25.32
CA TYR A 480 6.95 8.65 -25.19
C TYR A 480 8.35 9.02 -25.71
N ALA A 481 9.26 8.04 -25.83
CA ALA A 481 10.56 8.20 -26.47
C ALA A 481 10.50 8.26 -28.01
N GLN A 482 9.33 8.01 -28.63
CA GLN A 482 9.18 8.06 -30.09
C GLN A 482 8.87 9.47 -30.59
N ASN A 483 9.33 9.78 -31.81
CA ASN A 483 8.90 10.96 -32.55
C ASN A 483 7.53 10.72 -33.22
N GLN A 484 6.47 10.75 -32.41
CA GLN A 484 5.07 10.67 -32.83
C GLN A 484 4.26 11.77 -32.15
N ASN A 485 3.08 12.09 -32.71
CA ASN A 485 2.20 13.10 -32.13
C ASN A 485 1.62 12.65 -30.77
N ASP A 486 1.30 13.62 -29.91
CA ASP A 486 0.89 13.35 -28.52
C ASP A 486 -0.38 12.52 -28.43
N LEU A 487 -1.35 12.77 -29.32
CA LEU A 487 -2.61 12.02 -29.35
C LEU A 487 -2.39 10.53 -29.68
N MET A 488 -1.49 10.23 -30.62
CA MET A 488 -1.12 8.87 -31.00
C MET A 488 -0.41 8.15 -29.84
N LYS A 489 0.46 8.86 -29.11
CA LYS A 489 1.11 8.34 -27.90
C LYS A 489 0.08 8.03 -26.82
N GLN A 490 -0.86 8.93 -26.55
CA GLN A 490 -1.94 8.75 -25.57
C GLN A 490 -2.85 7.57 -25.92
N LEU A 491 -3.22 7.43 -27.20
CA LEU A 491 -4.03 6.30 -27.68
C LEU A 491 -3.32 4.97 -27.47
N ARG A 492 -2.04 4.87 -27.86
CA ARG A 492 -1.26 3.64 -27.66
C ARG A 492 -1.18 3.25 -26.19
N VAL A 493 -0.90 4.21 -25.30
CA VAL A 493 -0.84 3.94 -23.85
C VAL A 493 -2.18 3.46 -23.31
N ASN A 494 -3.30 4.08 -23.70
CA ASN A 494 -4.63 3.66 -23.23
C ASN A 494 -5.06 2.29 -23.78
N ILE A 495 -4.63 1.91 -24.99
CA ILE A 495 -4.83 0.55 -25.53
C ILE A 495 -4.03 -0.47 -24.70
N LEU A 496 -2.74 -0.21 -24.47
CA LEU A 496 -1.89 -1.09 -23.66
C LEU A 496 -2.42 -1.22 -22.22
N PHE A 497 -2.92 -0.12 -21.66
CA PHE A 497 -3.53 -0.12 -20.33
C PHE A 497 -4.82 -0.94 -20.29
N THR A 498 -5.66 -0.85 -21.31
CA THR A 498 -6.90 -1.65 -21.39
C THR A 498 -6.59 -3.14 -21.51
N GLU A 499 -5.64 -3.53 -22.38
CA GLU A 499 -5.15 -4.91 -22.46
C GLU A 499 -4.59 -5.40 -21.12
N PHE A 500 -3.85 -4.53 -20.40
CA PHE A 500 -3.37 -4.84 -19.06
C PHE A 500 -4.52 -5.04 -18.06
N LEU A 501 -5.55 -4.19 -18.07
CA LEU A 501 -6.72 -4.33 -17.18
C LEU A 501 -7.47 -5.65 -17.38
N GLU A 502 -7.53 -6.19 -18.60
CA GLU A 502 -8.13 -7.49 -18.89
C GLU A 502 -7.37 -8.66 -18.25
N THR A 503 -6.06 -8.50 -18.00
CA THR A 503 -5.24 -9.53 -17.33
C THR A 503 -5.37 -9.51 -15.79
N LEU A 504 -5.97 -8.46 -15.22
CA LEU A 504 -6.10 -8.30 -13.78
C LEU A 504 -7.31 -9.07 -13.24
N SER A 505 -7.22 -9.50 -11.98
CA SER A 505 -8.41 -9.90 -11.23
C SER A 505 -9.30 -8.70 -10.94
N GLU A 506 -10.59 -8.95 -10.76
CA GLU A 506 -11.59 -7.91 -10.45
C GLU A 506 -11.18 -6.98 -9.31
N ASP A 507 -10.68 -7.55 -8.20
CA ASP A 507 -10.23 -6.77 -7.04
C ASP A 507 -9.05 -5.83 -7.37
N HIS A 508 -8.06 -6.32 -8.14
CA HIS A 508 -6.91 -5.51 -8.56
C HIS A 508 -7.32 -4.43 -9.55
N ARG A 509 -8.27 -4.73 -10.45
CA ARG A 509 -8.82 -3.77 -11.40
C ARG A 509 -9.55 -2.63 -10.68
N VAL A 510 -10.43 -2.95 -9.73
CA VAL A 510 -11.14 -1.95 -8.93
C VAL A 510 -10.15 -1.10 -8.12
N TYR A 511 -9.16 -1.73 -7.50
CA TYR A 511 -8.11 -1.01 -6.76
C TYR A 511 -7.30 -0.07 -7.66
N MET A 512 -6.89 -0.52 -8.85
CA MET A 512 -6.16 0.31 -9.82
C MET A 512 -6.97 1.52 -10.27
N LEU A 513 -8.24 1.32 -10.62
CA LEU A 513 -9.12 2.40 -11.07
C LEU A 513 -9.35 3.44 -9.96
N ARG A 514 -9.54 3.00 -8.71
CA ARG A 514 -9.62 3.88 -7.54
C ARG A 514 -8.29 4.62 -7.29
N LEU A 515 -7.16 3.96 -7.48
CA LEU A 515 -5.85 4.60 -7.33
C LEU A 515 -5.65 5.71 -8.37
N ILE A 516 -6.04 5.47 -9.62
CA ILE A 516 -5.96 6.46 -10.69
C ILE A 516 -6.83 7.68 -10.36
N SER A 517 -8.06 7.49 -9.88
CA SER A 517 -8.93 8.62 -9.51
C SER A 517 -8.40 9.44 -8.35
N THR A 518 -7.56 8.85 -7.48
CA THR A 518 -6.92 9.56 -6.36
C THR A 518 -5.67 10.37 -6.72
N CYS A 519 -5.12 10.16 -7.91
CA CYS A 519 -3.91 10.87 -8.33
C CYS A 519 -4.23 12.29 -8.80
N ASP A 520 -3.48 13.29 -8.33
CA ASP A 520 -3.62 14.68 -8.82
C ASP A 520 -3.02 14.81 -10.24
N PRO A 521 -3.81 15.22 -11.26
CA PRO A 521 -3.34 15.36 -12.63
C PRO A 521 -2.23 16.41 -12.79
N LYS A 522 -2.25 17.50 -12.02
CA LYS A 522 -1.26 18.57 -12.10
C LYS A 522 0.10 18.10 -11.57
N ILE A 523 0.08 17.39 -10.45
CA ILE A 523 1.29 16.82 -9.82
C ILE A 523 1.86 15.69 -10.69
N ALA A 524 0.99 14.87 -11.29
CA ALA A 524 1.41 13.79 -12.18
C ALA A 524 2.14 14.33 -13.43
N LYS A 525 1.58 15.38 -14.07
CA LYS A 525 2.21 16.04 -15.23
C LYS A 525 3.53 16.70 -14.89
N SER A 526 3.61 17.48 -13.82
CA SER A 526 4.84 18.19 -13.46
C SER A 526 5.98 17.25 -13.08
N ASN A 527 5.66 16.09 -12.49
CA ASN A 527 6.66 15.10 -12.06
C ASN A 527 6.89 13.98 -13.07
N PHE A 528 6.28 14.00 -14.25
CA PHE A 528 6.34 12.86 -15.19
C PHE A 528 7.78 12.45 -15.55
N LEU A 529 8.59 13.38 -16.04
CA LEU A 529 10.00 13.11 -16.42
C LEU A 529 10.85 12.68 -15.21
N ILE A 530 10.63 13.29 -14.05
CA ILE A 530 11.30 12.92 -12.79
C ILE A 530 10.92 11.50 -12.38
N ASN A 531 9.65 11.13 -12.54
CA ASN A 531 9.15 9.80 -12.24
C ASN A 531 9.71 8.74 -13.19
N CYS A 532 9.81 9.03 -14.49
CA CYS A 532 10.51 8.17 -15.46
C CYS A 532 11.98 7.99 -15.08
N THR A 533 12.68 9.06 -14.72
CA THR A 533 14.08 9.02 -14.27
C THR A 533 14.27 8.12 -13.04
N LYS A 534 13.44 8.31 -12.02
CA LYS A 534 13.46 7.48 -10.81
C LYS A 534 13.19 6.01 -11.11
N TYR A 535 12.27 5.73 -12.04
CA TYR A 535 11.95 4.37 -12.46
C TYR A 535 13.12 3.71 -13.19
N ILE A 536 13.73 4.40 -14.16
CA ILE A 536 14.89 3.90 -14.91
C ILE A 536 16.07 3.63 -13.98
N ASN A 537 16.38 4.56 -13.07
CA ASN A 537 17.44 4.37 -12.07
C ASN A 537 17.16 3.15 -11.16
N ARG A 538 15.89 2.89 -10.81
CA ARG A 538 15.51 1.70 -10.04
C ARG A 538 15.75 0.42 -10.84
N GLN A 539 15.30 0.36 -12.09
CA GLN A 539 15.50 -0.82 -12.95
C GLN A 539 16.99 -1.08 -13.21
N VAL A 540 17.78 -0.04 -13.44
CA VAL A 540 19.24 -0.13 -13.56
C VAL A 540 19.87 -0.64 -12.26
N SER A 541 19.41 -0.16 -11.11
CA SER A 541 19.86 -0.66 -9.80
C SER A 541 19.55 -2.15 -9.61
N GLU A 542 18.39 -2.63 -10.08
CA GLU A 542 18.01 -4.04 -10.03
C GLU A 542 18.89 -4.89 -10.97
N LEU A 543 19.20 -4.39 -12.17
CA LEU A 543 20.13 -5.04 -13.11
C LEU A 543 21.56 -5.14 -12.54
N CYS A 544 21.98 -4.15 -11.75
CA CYS A 544 23.26 -4.16 -11.03
C CYS A 544 23.28 -5.17 -9.86
N GLN A 545 22.12 -5.57 -9.33
CA GLN A 545 22.01 -6.53 -8.22
C GLN A 545 21.94 -7.97 -8.76
N ARG A 546 23.04 -8.49 -9.31
CA ARG A 546 23.14 -9.95 -9.53
C ARG A 546 23.26 -10.69 -8.19
N PRO A 547 22.65 -11.88 -8.04
CA PRO A 547 22.91 -12.75 -6.91
C PRO A 547 24.36 -13.21 -7.03
N THR A 548 25.25 -12.68 -6.20
CA THR A 548 26.56 -13.30 -6.00
C THR A 548 26.29 -14.68 -5.41
N ALA A 549 26.35 -15.71 -6.26
CA ALA A 549 26.69 -17.03 -5.79
C ALA A 549 27.92 -16.87 -4.89
N SER A 550 27.78 -17.37 -3.66
CA SER A 550 28.78 -17.44 -2.61
C SER A 550 30.20 -17.60 -3.17
N SER A 551 30.92 -16.49 -3.33
CA SER A 551 32.37 -16.47 -3.33
C SER A 551 32.79 -15.59 -2.16
N LEU A 552 33.53 -16.18 -1.24
CA LEU A 552 34.23 -15.47 -0.18
C LEU A 552 35.22 -14.52 -0.87
N ALA A 553 34.84 -13.25 -1.04
CA ALA A 553 35.71 -12.26 -1.66
C ALA A 553 36.80 -11.84 -0.66
N PHE A 554 38.05 -12.24 -0.94
CA PHE A 554 39.26 -11.89 -0.18
C PHE A 554 39.81 -10.49 -0.51
N PHE A 555 39.24 -9.80 -1.51
CA PHE A 555 39.64 -8.46 -1.94
C PHE A 555 38.50 -7.45 -1.71
N PRO A 556 38.81 -6.17 -1.43
CA PRO A 556 37.79 -5.15 -1.26
C PRO A 556 36.99 -5.04 -2.57
N GLN A 557 35.68 -5.30 -2.49
CA GLN A 557 34.77 -5.07 -3.61
C GLN A 557 34.91 -3.60 -4.04
N LEU A 558 35.29 -3.37 -5.30
CA LEU A 558 35.21 -2.04 -5.91
C LEU A 558 33.80 -1.50 -5.65
N ALA A 559 33.77 -0.22 -5.26
CA ALA A 559 32.61 0.49 -4.75
C ALA A 559 31.30 0.02 -5.40
N LYS A 560 30.34 -0.44 -4.57
CA LYS A 560 28.94 -0.52 -4.98
C LYS A 560 28.57 0.86 -5.53
N VAL A 561 28.55 1.00 -6.85
CA VAL A 561 28.03 2.19 -7.50
C VAL A 561 26.63 2.39 -6.94
N ASP A 562 26.36 3.56 -6.35
CA ASP A 562 25.04 3.88 -5.81
C ASP A 562 24.08 4.10 -6.99
N ALA A 563 23.68 2.99 -7.62
CA ALA A 563 22.90 2.95 -8.85
C ALA A 563 21.54 3.65 -8.72
N LYS A 564 21.12 3.98 -7.49
CA LYS A 564 19.89 4.75 -7.20
C LYS A 564 19.94 6.18 -7.73
N LYS A 565 21.12 6.69 -8.12
CA LYS A 565 21.32 8.04 -8.68
C LYS A 565 22.24 8.05 -9.90
N LEU A 566 22.23 6.97 -10.69
CA LEU A 566 23.18 6.83 -11.80
C LEU A 566 22.94 7.88 -12.90
N PHE A 567 21.67 8.18 -13.19
CA PHE A 567 21.27 9.22 -14.13
C PHE A 567 20.63 10.41 -13.42
N HIS A 568 21.01 11.60 -13.83
CA HIS A 568 20.41 12.86 -13.38
C HIS A 568 19.64 13.51 -14.53
N LEU A 569 18.46 14.08 -14.24
CA LEU A 569 17.70 14.82 -15.23
C LEU A 569 18.26 16.26 -15.32
N PRO A 570 18.83 16.70 -16.45
CA PRO A 570 19.31 18.07 -16.63
C PRO A 570 18.17 19.09 -16.62
N GLU A 571 18.47 20.30 -16.13
CA GLU A 571 17.55 21.44 -16.23
C GLU A 571 17.39 21.85 -17.70
N GLY A 572 16.18 21.69 -18.26
CA GLY A 572 15.84 22.11 -19.63
C GLY A 572 15.35 21.00 -20.57
N ILE A 573 15.44 19.72 -20.18
CA ILE A 573 14.83 18.62 -20.94
C ILE A 573 13.31 18.70 -20.85
N LYS A 574 12.63 18.69 -22.01
CA LYS A 574 11.18 18.84 -22.13
C LYS A 574 10.43 17.56 -22.46
N ASP A 575 11.11 16.53 -22.97
CA ASP A 575 10.50 15.28 -23.39
C ASP A 575 11.38 14.05 -23.04
N VAL A 576 10.77 12.87 -23.17
CA VAL A 576 11.41 11.58 -22.87
C VAL A 576 12.46 11.21 -23.93
N GLU A 577 12.30 11.68 -25.17
CA GLU A 577 13.26 11.43 -26.26
C GLU A 577 14.62 12.10 -25.97
N ALA A 578 14.62 13.39 -25.64
CA ALA A 578 15.83 14.11 -25.24
C ALA A 578 16.42 13.53 -23.95
N MET A 579 15.58 13.09 -23.00
CA MET A 579 16.02 12.39 -21.79
C MET A 579 16.78 11.09 -22.12
N MET A 580 16.28 10.27 -23.05
CA MET A 580 16.94 9.01 -23.45
C MET A 580 18.28 9.27 -24.16
N SER A 581 18.35 10.28 -25.02
CA SER A 581 19.59 10.67 -25.70
C SER A 581 20.67 11.14 -24.72
N ASP A 582 20.26 11.94 -23.73
CA ASP A 582 21.15 12.40 -22.66
C ASP A 582 21.63 11.24 -21.78
N TYR A 583 20.77 10.28 -21.42
CA TYR A 583 21.19 9.12 -20.62
C TYR A 583 22.20 8.21 -21.34
N LYS A 584 22.10 8.06 -22.66
CA LYS A 584 23.13 7.39 -23.46
C LYS A 584 24.47 8.14 -23.40
N THR A 585 24.42 9.48 -23.39
CA THR A 585 25.60 10.34 -23.27
C THR A 585 26.18 10.37 -21.86
N GLN A 586 25.35 10.28 -20.82
CA GLN A 586 25.81 10.13 -19.44
C GLN A 586 26.48 8.76 -19.24
N LEU A 587 25.89 7.69 -19.78
CA LEU A 587 26.44 6.34 -19.67
C LEU A 587 27.86 6.24 -20.26
N SER A 588 28.13 6.88 -21.40
CA SER A 588 29.47 6.89 -22.01
C SER A 588 30.52 7.68 -21.22
N LYS A 589 30.09 8.55 -20.30
CA LYS A 589 30.97 9.34 -19.41
C LYS A 589 31.19 8.67 -18.05
N LEU A 590 30.43 7.65 -17.69
CA LEU A 590 30.52 6.98 -16.40
C LEU A 590 31.59 5.88 -16.43
N ASN A 591 32.46 5.86 -15.41
CA ASN A 591 33.45 4.80 -15.21
C ASN A 591 32.78 3.56 -14.60
N ILE A 592 32.09 2.76 -15.43
CA ILE A 592 31.40 1.53 -15.04
C ILE A 592 32.13 0.32 -15.65
N GLU A 593 32.07 -0.84 -14.98
CA GLU A 593 32.58 -2.10 -15.52
C GLU A 593 31.98 -2.38 -16.91
N PRO A 594 32.77 -2.76 -17.94
CA PRO A 594 32.29 -2.93 -19.31
C PRO A 594 31.07 -3.86 -19.45
N SER A 595 31.04 -4.96 -18.68
CA SER A 595 29.95 -5.95 -18.69
C SER A 595 28.62 -5.36 -18.18
N LEU A 596 28.71 -4.49 -17.16
CA LEU A 596 27.58 -3.80 -16.56
C LEU A 596 27.13 -2.64 -17.44
N GLY A 597 28.08 -1.89 -18.02
CA GLY A 597 27.82 -0.85 -19.01
C GLY A 597 27.07 -1.38 -20.23
N GLU A 598 27.44 -2.56 -20.74
CA GLU A 598 26.73 -3.23 -21.84
C GLU A 598 25.32 -3.65 -21.44
N THR A 599 25.13 -4.20 -20.23
CA THR A 599 23.80 -4.58 -19.73
C THR A 599 22.86 -3.37 -19.61
N ILE A 600 23.36 -2.25 -19.06
CA ILE A 600 22.61 -1.00 -18.92
C ILE A 600 22.31 -0.40 -20.31
N SER A 601 23.30 -0.41 -21.20
CA SER A 601 23.15 0.06 -22.59
C SER A 601 22.07 -0.74 -23.32
N ASN A 602 22.08 -2.07 -23.22
CA ASN A 602 21.07 -2.94 -23.82
C ASN A 602 19.66 -2.65 -23.29
N TYR A 603 19.52 -2.37 -21.98
CA TYR A 603 18.24 -1.96 -21.40
C TYR A 603 17.78 -0.59 -21.94
N LEU A 604 18.64 0.44 -21.91
CA LEU A 604 18.32 1.76 -22.44
C LEU A 604 18.00 1.72 -23.94
N MET A 605 18.70 0.87 -24.70
CA MET A 605 18.39 0.62 -26.09
C MET A 605 17.01 -0.01 -26.21
N LYS A 606 16.68 -1.07 -25.47
CA LYS A 606 15.36 -1.71 -25.52
C LYS A 606 14.21 -0.70 -25.31
N ILE A 607 14.29 0.14 -24.29
CA ILE A 607 13.24 1.13 -23.99
C ILE A 607 13.25 2.36 -24.91
N SER A 608 14.29 2.54 -25.74
CA SER A 608 14.34 3.61 -26.75
C SER A 608 14.24 3.08 -28.19
N HIS A 609 14.03 1.77 -28.38
CA HIS A 609 13.92 1.17 -29.71
C HIS A 609 12.68 1.70 -30.44
N PRO A 610 12.79 2.00 -31.75
CA PRO A 610 11.66 2.47 -32.53
C PRO A 610 10.52 1.44 -32.60
N ILE A 611 9.29 1.92 -32.45
CA ILE A 611 8.09 1.06 -32.50
C ILE A 611 7.64 0.93 -33.96
N LEU A 612 7.78 -0.28 -34.51
CA LEU A 612 7.34 -0.63 -35.86
C LEU A 612 5.82 -0.58 -35.98
N SER A 613 5.32 0.01 -37.07
CA SER A 613 3.90 -0.05 -37.42
C SER A 613 3.45 -1.48 -37.75
N ALA A 614 2.15 -1.76 -37.67
CA ALA A 614 1.60 -3.09 -37.97
C ALA A 614 1.98 -3.55 -39.38
N ALA A 615 1.94 -2.65 -40.37
CA ALA A 615 2.37 -2.93 -41.74
C ALA A 615 3.89 -3.24 -41.82
N GLN A 616 4.73 -2.52 -41.08
CA GLN A 616 6.16 -2.80 -41.01
C GLN A 616 6.43 -4.16 -40.33
N LYS A 617 5.70 -4.51 -39.27
CA LYS A 617 5.81 -5.81 -38.61
C LYS A 617 5.43 -6.97 -39.53
N GLU A 618 4.43 -6.80 -40.39
CA GLU A 618 4.03 -7.79 -41.40
C GLU A 618 5.11 -7.95 -42.47
N ASN A 619 5.62 -6.85 -43.01
CA ASN A 619 6.72 -6.88 -43.98
C ASN A 619 7.99 -7.56 -43.42
N VAL A 620 8.32 -7.36 -42.14
CA VAL A 620 9.48 -8.01 -41.49
C VAL A 620 9.26 -9.52 -41.31
N LYS A 621 8.02 -9.94 -40.97
CA LYS A 621 7.67 -11.37 -40.87
C LYS A 621 7.77 -12.07 -42.22
N ASP A 622 7.32 -11.41 -43.29
CA ASP A 622 7.34 -11.97 -44.64
C ASP A 622 8.77 -12.01 -45.23
N CYS A 623 9.68 -11.15 -44.76
CA CYS A 623 11.07 -11.11 -45.22
C CYS A 623 12.04 -12.04 -44.45
N GLY A 624 11.62 -12.71 -43.38
CA GLY A 624 12.44 -13.68 -42.62
C GLY A 624 13.71 -13.12 -41.96
N ARG A 625 13.90 -11.80 -41.91
CA ARG A 625 15.08 -11.15 -41.32
C ARG A 625 14.88 -10.90 -39.82
N PRO A 626 15.90 -11.08 -38.97
CA PRO A 626 15.81 -10.66 -37.57
C PRO A 626 15.61 -9.15 -37.48
N ILE A 627 14.74 -8.71 -36.57
CA ILE A 627 14.28 -7.32 -36.42
C ILE A 627 15.46 -6.33 -36.25
N HIS A 628 16.60 -6.79 -35.74
CA HIS A 628 17.82 -5.99 -35.60
C HIS A 628 18.46 -5.55 -36.94
N ASP A 629 18.36 -6.36 -38.00
CA ASP A 629 19.05 -6.07 -39.28
C ASP A 629 18.32 -5.06 -40.17
N TYR A 630 17.04 -4.80 -39.93
CA TYR A 630 16.26 -3.85 -40.73
C TYR A 630 16.68 -2.39 -40.48
N TYR A 631 17.31 -2.12 -39.32
CA TYR A 631 17.66 -0.76 -38.88
C TYR A 631 19.04 -0.27 -39.30
N ILE A 632 19.97 -1.18 -39.65
CA ILE A 632 21.27 -0.77 -40.21
C ILE A 632 21.09 -0.09 -41.58
N GLY A 633 20.00 -0.43 -42.30
CA GLY A 633 19.70 0.13 -43.61
C GLY A 633 18.85 1.42 -43.64
N GLN A 634 18.36 1.91 -42.50
CA GLN A 634 17.56 3.15 -42.43
C GLN A 634 18.30 4.34 -41.78
N TYR A 635 19.52 4.11 -41.28
CA TYR A 635 20.46 5.15 -40.87
C TYR A 635 21.72 5.10 -41.74
N THR A 636 21.57 5.50 -43.00
CA THR A 636 22.64 6.04 -43.85
C THR A 636 22.17 7.35 -44.43
#